data_AF-A0A356CQ16-F1
#
_entry.id   AF-A0A356CQ16-F1
#
_cell.length_a   1.000
_cell.length_b   1.000
_cell.length_c   1.000
_cell.angle_alpha   90.00
_cell.angle_beta   90.00
_cell.angle_gamma   90.00
#
_symmetry.space_group_name_H-M   'P 1'
#
loop_
_entity.id
_entity.type
_entity.pdbx_description
1 polymer ?
#
loop_
_entity_poly.entity_id
_entity_poly.type
_entity_poly.pdbx_seq_one_letter_code
_entity_poly.pdbx_strand_id
1 'polypeptide(L)'
;MKKLLLSITYLTMLSFFIFPVFSTVYAQTQTEVKEYAVLAPLPGITDEGCVGDACKTTLERYLPNMFNLMVGIAVTLAFIMIAWGGFTYATSDALMEKQDGKGHIESGIYGLLIVIGAWLILYTINPQILNFDLIIARPDIKAGVPTVTAGVPMKAEEIAESKKIQSELAGKGVYAYKGPCEQGQTTQCVNLNGLPQNAISGLLGTKKACGDCSIVITGGTEGGHATHGAGAPVVDLRPGGGLNAYLKVNNPVDGTKIFTSPNGAIKGPRATYVYETAGGNSQGTSTGAHWHVIYQ
;
A
#
# COMPACT_ATOMS: atom_id res chain seq x y z
N MET A 1 -48.77 33.27 -3.87
CA MET A 1 -47.87 32.90 -4.99
C MET A 1 -46.39 32.96 -4.62
N LYS A 2 -45.83 34.09 -4.13
CA LYS A 2 -44.40 34.18 -3.73
C LYS A 2 -43.93 33.15 -2.70
N LYS A 3 -44.72 32.88 -1.63
CA LYS A 3 -44.36 31.88 -0.60
C LYS A 3 -44.41 30.43 -1.11
N LEU A 4 -45.29 30.15 -2.09
CA LEU A 4 -45.41 28.85 -2.74
C LEU A 4 -44.23 28.61 -3.69
N LEU A 5 -43.82 29.63 -4.46
CA LEU A 5 -42.62 29.57 -5.29
C LEU A 5 -41.35 29.40 -4.45
N LEU A 6 -41.23 30.12 -3.32
CA LEU A 6 -40.04 30.03 -2.46
C LEU A 6 -39.89 28.64 -1.82
N SER A 7 -41.00 28.02 -1.43
CA SER A 7 -41.03 26.67 -0.86
C SER A 7 -40.72 25.60 -1.90
N ILE A 8 -41.20 25.76 -3.14
CA ILE A 8 -40.90 24.84 -4.25
C ILE A 8 -39.42 24.95 -4.63
N THR A 9 -38.85 26.17 -4.67
CA THR A 9 -37.41 26.34 -4.95
C THR A 9 -36.50 25.74 -3.86
N TYR A 10 -36.93 25.78 -2.59
CA TYR A 10 -36.20 25.18 -1.49
C TYR A 10 -36.27 23.64 -1.54
N LEU A 11 -37.42 23.08 -1.91
CA LEU A 11 -37.63 21.64 -2.05
C LEU A 11 -36.85 21.06 -3.25
N THR A 12 -36.74 21.81 -4.36
CA THR A 12 -35.94 21.40 -5.52
C THR A 12 -34.44 21.51 -5.27
N MET A 13 -33.99 22.49 -4.48
CA MET A 13 -32.58 22.59 -4.03
C MET A 13 -32.21 21.47 -3.05
N LEU A 14 -33.14 21.05 -2.18
CA LEU A 14 -32.93 19.93 -1.25
C LEU A 14 -32.94 18.57 -1.97
N SER A 15 -33.76 18.41 -3.01
CA SER A 15 -33.81 17.21 -3.85
C SER A 15 -32.55 17.00 -4.70
N PHE A 16 -31.83 18.07 -5.05
CA PHE A 16 -30.57 17.97 -5.79
C PHE A 16 -29.41 17.50 -4.90
N PHE A 17 -29.55 17.60 -3.57
CA PHE A 17 -28.57 17.13 -2.59
C PHE A 17 -28.74 15.65 -2.20
N ILE A 18 -29.82 14.98 -2.64
CA ILE A 18 -30.18 13.60 -2.25
C ILE A 18 -30.09 12.62 -3.43
N PHE A 19 -29.63 13.06 -4.61
CA PHE A 19 -29.30 12.13 -5.70
C PHE A 19 -27.84 11.68 -5.59
N PRO A 20 -27.52 10.50 -5.04
CA PRO A 20 -26.18 9.99 -5.17
C PRO A 20 -25.98 9.62 -6.65
N VAL A 21 -25.08 10.34 -7.30
CA VAL A 21 -24.45 9.93 -8.56
C VAL A 21 -23.65 8.64 -8.32
N PHE A 22 -24.35 7.52 -8.19
CA PHE A 22 -23.78 6.20 -8.39
C PHE A 22 -23.67 5.98 -9.89
N SER A 23 -22.54 6.37 -10.48
CA SER A 23 -21.91 5.70 -11.62
C SER A 23 -20.61 6.40 -12.01
N THR A 24 -19.52 6.00 -11.35
CA THR A 24 -18.22 5.86 -12.01
C THR A 24 -17.48 4.71 -11.32
N VAL A 25 -17.55 3.52 -11.91
CA VAL A 25 -16.55 2.47 -11.68
C VAL A 25 -15.27 2.96 -12.34
N TYR A 26 -14.37 3.53 -11.55
CA TYR A 26 -12.97 3.66 -11.95
C TYR A 26 -12.28 2.35 -11.59
N ALA A 27 -11.73 1.70 -12.60
CA ALA A 27 -10.79 0.59 -12.43
C ALA A 27 -9.66 1.04 -11.49
N GLN A 28 -9.53 0.41 -10.33
CA GLN A 28 -8.43 0.68 -9.42
C GLN A 28 -7.14 0.10 -9.99
N THR A 29 -6.35 0.96 -10.64
CA THR A 29 -4.91 0.75 -10.79
C THR A 29 -4.28 0.66 -9.41
N GLN A 30 -3.52 -0.42 -9.18
CA GLN A 30 -2.79 -0.68 -7.96
C GLN A 30 -1.75 0.43 -7.71
N THR A 31 -2.04 1.31 -6.77
CA THR A 31 -1.00 2.06 -6.07
C THR A 31 -0.51 1.21 -4.91
N GLU A 32 0.75 0.81 -4.99
CA GLU A 32 1.72 0.78 -3.87
C GLU A 32 1.30 1.84 -2.82
N VAL A 33 1.46 1.58 -1.50
CA VAL A 33 1.21 2.60 -0.46
C VAL A 33 2.13 3.78 -0.75
N LYS A 34 1.64 4.67 -1.61
CA LYS A 34 2.39 5.70 -2.26
C LYS A 34 2.54 6.72 -1.16
N GLU A 35 3.77 7.00 -0.79
CA GLU A 35 4.13 8.18 -0.03
C GLU A 35 3.23 9.34 -0.51
N TYR A 36 2.32 9.79 0.35
CA TYR A 36 1.40 10.86 0.06
C TYR A 36 2.18 12.15 0.18
N ALA A 37 2.46 12.77 -0.97
CA ALA A 37 3.05 14.10 -1.03
C ALA A 37 1.99 15.11 -0.62
N VAL A 38 2.16 15.72 0.56
CA VAL A 38 1.24 16.74 1.04
C VAL A 38 1.53 18.07 0.37
N LEU A 39 0.49 18.77 -0.10
CA LEU A 39 0.65 20.13 -0.62
C LEU A 39 0.69 21.18 0.50
N ALA A 40 0.17 20.84 1.68
CA ALA A 40 0.16 21.71 2.85
C ALA A 40 0.72 20.94 4.06
N PRO A 41 1.92 21.32 4.55
CA PRO A 41 2.42 20.79 5.81
C PRO A 41 1.55 21.30 6.96
N LEU A 42 1.13 20.39 7.85
CA LEU A 42 0.28 20.70 9.00
C LEU A 42 1.06 20.42 10.29
N PRO A 43 0.96 21.34 11.28
CA PRO A 43 1.69 21.21 12.54
C PRO A 43 1.26 19.95 13.30
N GLY A 44 2.22 19.18 13.79
CA GLY A 44 1.99 17.92 14.52
C GLY A 44 1.60 16.71 13.66
N ILE A 45 1.52 16.88 12.33
CA ILE A 45 1.08 15.84 11.39
C ILE A 45 2.19 15.50 10.39
N THR A 46 2.85 16.53 9.87
CA THR A 46 3.98 16.45 8.93
C THR A 46 5.24 16.97 9.62
N ASP A 47 6.42 16.55 9.14
CA ASP A 47 7.70 16.99 9.71
C ASP A 47 7.81 18.53 9.70
N GLU A 48 8.26 19.09 10.83
CA GLU A 48 8.32 20.54 11.02
C GLU A 48 9.25 21.19 9.99
N GLY A 49 8.75 22.21 9.29
CA GLY A 49 9.52 22.97 8.31
C GLY A 49 9.73 22.28 6.95
N CYS A 50 9.04 21.17 6.66
CA CYS A 50 9.13 20.55 5.34
C CYS A 50 8.50 21.46 4.27
N VAL A 51 9.11 21.53 3.08
CA VAL A 51 8.64 22.32 1.93
C VAL A 51 8.75 21.48 0.65
N GLY A 52 7.69 21.46 -0.16
CA GLY A 52 7.67 20.79 -1.46
C GLY A 52 7.67 19.26 -1.38
N ASP A 53 8.26 18.61 -2.39
CA ASP A 53 8.24 17.14 -2.59
C ASP A 53 8.90 16.32 -1.46
N ALA A 54 9.55 16.99 -0.50
CA ALA A 54 10.12 16.39 0.70
C ALA A 54 9.07 16.10 1.79
N CYS A 55 7.89 16.72 1.74
CA CYS A 55 6.82 16.45 2.70
C CYS A 55 6.06 15.18 2.32
N LYS A 56 6.55 14.02 2.77
CA LYS A 56 5.94 12.72 2.53
C LYS A 56 5.36 12.17 3.82
N THR A 57 4.08 11.81 3.80
CA THR A 57 3.41 11.12 4.90
C THR A 57 2.51 10.03 4.34
N THR A 58 1.86 9.23 5.18
CA THR A 58 0.85 8.26 4.71
C THR A 58 -0.53 8.89 4.80
N LEU A 59 -1.45 8.51 3.90
CA LEU A 59 -2.84 8.96 3.98
C LEU A 59 -3.50 8.54 5.29
N GLU A 60 -3.18 7.32 5.74
CA GLU A 60 -3.53 6.75 7.06
C GLU A 60 -3.12 7.64 8.23
N ARG A 61 -2.00 8.36 8.11
CA ARG A 61 -1.55 9.29 9.16
C ARG A 61 -2.10 10.69 8.95
N TYR A 62 -2.13 11.19 7.72
CA TYR A 62 -2.49 12.58 7.46
C TYR A 62 -3.98 12.86 7.70
N LEU A 63 -4.86 12.00 7.17
CA LEU A 63 -6.31 12.25 7.15
C LEU A 63 -6.94 12.25 8.56
N PRO A 64 -6.76 11.21 9.40
CA PRO A 64 -7.30 11.22 10.77
C PRO A 64 -6.73 12.35 11.62
N ASN A 65 -5.42 12.64 11.51
CA ASN A 65 -4.82 13.70 12.30
C ASN A 65 -5.29 15.10 11.85
N MET A 66 -5.51 15.31 10.54
CA MET A 66 -6.08 16.56 10.04
C MET A 66 -7.52 16.74 10.54
N PHE A 67 -8.32 15.68 10.52
CA PHE A 67 -9.68 15.71 11.07
C PHE A 67 -9.67 16.05 12.57
N ASN A 68 -8.81 15.40 13.35
CA ASN A 68 -8.65 15.69 14.78
C ASN A 68 -8.19 17.12 15.05
N LEU A 69 -7.28 17.66 14.22
CA LEU A 69 -6.84 19.06 14.30
C LEU A 69 -8.02 20.02 14.09
N MET A 70 -8.86 19.77 13.07
CA MET A 70 -10.03 20.60 12.79
C MET A 70 -11.06 20.56 13.93
N VAL A 71 -11.29 19.39 14.53
CA VAL A 71 -12.14 19.25 15.72
C VAL A 71 -11.54 20.02 16.90
N GLY A 72 -10.22 19.93 17.11
CA GLY A 72 -9.52 20.69 18.15
C GLY A 72 -9.72 22.21 18.00
N ILE A 73 -9.51 22.73 16.79
CA ILE A 73 -9.74 24.16 16.49
C ILE A 73 -11.19 24.56 16.76
N ALA A 74 -12.16 23.75 16.34
CA ALA A 74 -13.57 24.01 16.57
C ALA A 74 -13.91 24.10 18.07
N VAL A 75 -13.40 23.18 18.89
CA VAL A 75 -13.61 23.17 20.34
C VAL A 75 -12.97 24.39 21.01
N THR A 76 -11.74 24.75 20.63
CA THR A 76 -11.07 25.94 21.17
C THR A 76 -11.83 27.22 20.83
N LEU A 77 -12.29 27.37 19.58
CA LEU A 77 -13.08 28.53 19.19
C LEU A 77 -14.43 28.59 19.91
N ALA A 78 -15.12 27.46 20.05
CA ALA A 78 -16.36 27.38 20.81
C ALA A 78 -16.15 27.81 22.27
N PHE A 79 -15.07 27.35 22.90
CA PHE A 79 -14.71 27.75 24.26
C PHE A 79 -14.48 29.27 24.38
N ILE A 80 -13.73 29.87 23.43
CA ILE A 80 -13.47 31.32 23.41
C ILE A 80 -14.79 32.10 23.30
N MET A 81 -15.68 31.71 22.39
CA MET A 81 -16.97 32.39 22.20
C MET A 81 -17.87 32.29 23.42
N ILE A 82 -17.90 31.13 24.09
CA ILE A 82 -18.67 30.94 25.32
C ILE A 82 -18.08 31.76 26.47
N ALA A 83 -16.76 31.77 26.64
CA ALA A 83 -16.10 32.53 27.68
C ALA A 83 -16.29 34.04 27.48
N TRP A 84 -16.11 34.53 26.25
CA TRP A 84 -16.32 35.93 25.90
C TRP A 84 -17.78 36.35 26.09
N GLY A 85 -18.72 35.56 25.57
CA GLY A 85 -20.15 35.83 25.73
C GLY A 85 -20.59 35.77 27.19
N GLY A 86 -20.05 34.84 27.97
CA GLY A 86 -20.28 34.74 29.41
C GLY A 86 -19.76 35.94 30.19
N PHE A 87 -18.56 36.42 29.85
CA PHE A 87 -17.99 37.62 30.45
C PHE A 87 -18.81 38.87 30.13
N THR A 88 -19.16 39.09 28.85
CA THR A 88 -20.01 40.22 28.42
C THR A 88 -21.38 40.16 29.10
N TYR A 89 -22.01 38.99 29.15
CA TYR A 89 -23.31 38.84 29.82
C TYR A 89 -23.26 39.16 31.32
N ALA A 90 -22.18 38.76 32.00
CA ALA A 90 -22.02 38.96 33.44
C ALA A 90 -21.63 40.39 33.83
N THR A 91 -20.91 41.13 32.96
CA THR A 91 -20.34 42.44 33.29
C THR A 91 -21.10 43.62 32.68
N SER A 92 -21.91 43.41 31.64
CA SER A 92 -22.69 44.49 31.02
C SER A 92 -24.00 44.74 31.75
N ASP A 93 -24.31 46.01 32.04
CA ASP A 93 -25.63 46.45 32.54
C ASP A 93 -26.60 46.84 31.41
N ALA A 94 -26.08 47.03 30.19
CA ALA A 94 -26.87 47.37 29.01
C ALA A 94 -27.62 46.15 28.46
N LEU A 95 -28.94 46.28 28.26
CA LEU A 95 -29.80 45.22 27.71
C LEU A 95 -29.29 44.68 26.36
N MET A 96 -28.79 45.57 25.51
CA MET A 96 -28.33 45.23 24.16
C MET A 96 -27.04 44.39 24.19
N GLU A 97 -26.10 44.71 25.09
CA GLU A 97 -24.86 43.95 25.26
C GLU A 97 -25.11 42.57 25.91
N LYS A 98 -26.09 42.47 26.81
CA LYS A 98 -26.53 41.16 27.34
C LYS A 98 -27.08 40.26 26.23
N GLN A 99 -27.85 40.83 25.31
CA GLN A 99 -28.38 40.08 24.17
C GLN A 99 -27.25 39.62 23.23
N ASP A 100 -26.25 40.45 23.02
CA ASP A 100 -25.07 40.12 22.21
C ASP A 100 -24.20 39.03 22.86
N GLY A 101 -23.92 39.16 24.16
CA GLY A 101 -23.21 38.12 24.94
C GLY A 101 -23.94 36.77 24.92
N LYS A 102 -25.28 36.78 25.00
CA LYS A 102 -26.09 35.58 24.82
C LYS A 102 -25.95 34.99 23.41
N GLY A 103 -25.92 35.84 22.39
CA GLY A 103 -25.71 35.42 20.99
C GLY A 103 -24.37 34.71 20.78
N HIS A 104 -23.30 35.17 21.44
CA HIS A 104 -22.00 34.50 21.41
C HIS A 104 -22.01 33.13 22.09
N ILE A 105 -22.67 33.02 23.25
CA ILE A 105 -22.85 31.74 23.95
C ILE A 105 -23.63 30.76 23.08
N GLU A 106 -24.75 31.20 22.52
CA GLU A 106 -25.59 30.38 21.63
C GLU A 106 -24.80 29.91 20.41
N SER A 107 -24.02 30.79 19.78
CA SER A 107 -23.19 30.44 18.62
C SER A 107 -22.15 29.36 18.96
N GLY A 108 -21.50 29.47 20.12
CA GLY A 108 -20.55 28.45 20.59
C GLY A 108 -21.24 27.10 20.87
N ILE A 109 -22.42 27.12 21.49
CA ILE A 109 -23.22 25.91 21.77
C ILE A 109 -23.68 25.25 20.48
N TYR A 110 -24.22 26.00 19.52
CA TYR A 110 -24.66 25.44 18.23
C TYR A 110 -23.47 24.89 17.43
N GLY A 111 -22.32 25.55 17.46
CA GLY A 111 -21.09 25.03 16.84
C GLY A 111 -20.68 23.68 17.42
N LEU A 112 -20.68 23.55 18.75
CA LEU A 112 -20.36 22.29 19.43
C LEU A 112 -21.42 21.21 19.13
N LEU A 113 -22.70 21.57 19.10
CA LEU A 113 -23.79 20.66 18.75
C LEU A 113 -23.67 20.12 17.32
N ILE A 114 -23.21 20.93 16.36
CA ILE A 114 -22.97 20.47 15.00
C ILE A 114 -21.82 19.46 14.96
N VAL A 115 -20.71 19.73 15.65
CA VAL A 115 -19.55 18.81 15.70
C VAL A 115 -19.94 17.49 16.35
N ILE A 116 -20.61 17.53 17.50
CA ILE A 116 -21.08 16.34 18.20
C ILE A 116 -22.15 15.62 17.38
N GLY A 117 -23.06 16.36 16.73
CA GLY A 117 -24.10 15.80 15.88
C GLY A 117 -23.54 15.07 14.66
N ALA A 118 -22.55 15.65 13.99
CA ALA A 118 -21.83 15.01 12.89
C ALA A 118 -21.14 13.73 13.36
N TRP A 119 -20.46 13.77 14.51
CA TRP A 119 -19.84 12.58 15.11
C TRP A 119 -20.88 11.51 15.46
N LEU A 120 -22.02 11.90 16.05
CA LEU A 120 -23.10 10.98 16.43
C LEU A 120 -23.72 10.30 15.20
N ILE A 121 -23.92 11.02 14.11
CA ILE A 121 -24.44 10.46 12.85
C ILE A 121 -23.46 9.41 12.31
N LEU A 122 -22.17 9.74 12.23
CA LEU A 122 -21.14 8.81 11.76
C LEU A 122 -21.08 7.56 12.66
N TYR A 123 -21.09 7.77 13.98
CA TYR A 123 -21.09 6.69 14.97
C TYR A 123 -22.31 5.78 14.86
N THR A 124 -23.49 6.36 14.64
CA THR A 124 -24.75 5.62 14.54
C THR A 124 -24.84 4.79 13.25
N ILE A 125 -24.33 5.31 12.13
CA ILE A 125 -24.32 4.58 10.86
C ILE A 125 -23.30 3.44 10.91
N ASN A 126 -22.05 3.76 11.26
CA ASN A 126 -21.00 2.77 11.46
C ASN A 126 -19.83 3.38 12.27
N PRO A 127 -19.56 2.90 13.50
CA PRO A 127 -18.45 3.41 14.31
C PRO A 127 -17.07 3.16 13.68
N GLN A 128 -16.96 2.25 12.70
CA GLN A 128 -15.72 2.03 11.94
C GLN A 128 -15.38 3.20 11.01
N ILE A 129 -16.31 4.08 10.64
CA ILE A 129 -16.01 5.27 9.83
C ILE A 129 -15.15 6.27 10.62
N LEU A 130 -15.28 6.27 11.94
CA LEU A 130 -14.46 7.08 12.85
C LEU A 130 -13.08 6.46 13.11
N ASN A 131 -12.92 5.17 12.80
CA ASN A 131 -11.63 4.50 12.80
C ASN A 131 -11.06 4.56 11.39
N PHE A 132 -10.22 5.57 11.14
CA PHE A 132 -9.50 5.73 9.87
C PHE A 132 -8.35 4.72 9.74
N ASP A 133 -8.66 3.44 9.95
CA ASP A 133 -7.78 2.33 9.64
C ASP A 133 -7.92 2.01 8.16
N LEU A 134 -7.19 2.76 7.33
CA LEU A 134 -7.17 2.57 5.88
C LEU A 134 -6.19 1.45 5.50
N ILE A 135 -5.99 0.46 6.37
CA ILE A 135 -5.46 -0.84 5.97
C ILE A 135 -6.50 -1.47 5.05
N ILE A 136 -6.40 -1.14 3.76
CA ILE A 136 -7.00 -1.94 2.72
C ILE A 136 -6.19 -3.22 2.72
N ALA A 137 -6.59 -4.16 3.57
CA ALA A 137 -6.22 -5.55 3.37
C ALA A 137 -6.54 -5.79 1.91
N ARG A 138 -5.50 -6.16 1.12
CA ARG A 138 -5.75 -6.74 -0.20
C ARG A 138 -6.92 -7.68 0.02
N PRO A 139 -8.01 -7.61 -0.78
CA PRO A 139 -8.91 -8.73 -0.82
C PRO A 139 -7.99 -9.93 -0.91
N ASP A 140 -8.13 -10.86 0.05
CA ASP A 140 -7.51 -12.16 -0.14
C ASP A 140 -8.28 -12.70 -1.33
N ILE A 141 -7.78 -12.34 -2.52
CA ILE A 141 -8.08 -13.04 -3.73
C ILE A 141 -7.44 -14.36 -3.36
N LYS A 142 -8.24 -15.25 -2.75
CA LYS A 142 -8.26 -16.65 -3.10
C LYS A 142 -8.55 -16.72 -4.60
N ALA A 143 -7.69 -16.12 -5.42
CA ALA A 143 -7.14 -16.81 -6.56
C ALA A 143 -6.65 -18.04 -5.84
N GLY A 144 -7.36 -19.15 -6.02
CA GLY A 144 -6.87 -20.42 -5.55
C GLY A 144 -5.48 -20.47 -6.13
N VAL A 145 -4.48 -20.12 -5.32
CA VAL A 145 -3.10 -20.41 -5.62
C VAL A 145 -3.21 -21.90 -5.75
N PRO A 146 -3.14 -22.45 -6.97
CA PRO A 146 -3.24 -23.88 -7.09
C PRO A 146 -2.14 -24.39 -6.18
N THR A 147 -2.49 -25.32 -5.30
CA THR A 147 -1.54 -25.87 -4.34
C THR A 147 -0.53 -26.65 -5.18
N VAL A 148 0.46 -25.95 -5.72
CA VAL A 148 1.59 -26.55 -6.42
C VAL A 148 2.43 -27.14 -5.31
N THR A 149 2.16 -28.40 -5.01
CA THR A 149 3.07 -29.17 -4.18
C THR A 149 4.37 -29.31 -4.96
N ALA A 150 5.44 -28.72 -4.44
CA ALA A 150 6.80 -28.91 -4.91
C ALA A 150 7.06 -30.40 -5.21
N GLY A 151 7.33 -30.75 -6.47
CA GLY A 151 7.60 -32.13 -6.89
C GLY A 151 6.37 -32.93 -7.35
N VAL A 152 5.19 -32.31 -7.44
CA VAL A 152 3.99 -32.93 -8.05
C VAL A 152 3.81 -32.40 -9.48
N PRO A 153 3.48 -33.26 -10.46
CA PRO A 153 3.19 -32.85 -11.83
C PRO A 153 2.09 -31.79 -11.90
N MET A 154 2.37 -30.69 -12.59
CA MET A 154 1.39 -29.63 -12.83
C MET A 154 0.29 -30.09 -13.80
N LYS A 155 -0.94 -29.66 -13.55
CA LYS A 155 -2.05 -29.78 -14.50
C LYS A 155 -1.80 -28.89 -15.72
N ALA A 156 -2.47 -29.19 -16.83
CA ALA A 156 -2.29 -28.46 -18.08
C ALA A 156 -2.56 -26.96 -17.94
N GLU A 157 -3.52 -26.59 -17.10
CA GLU A 157 -3.88 -25.19 -16.81
C GLU A 157 -2.76 -24.45 -16.08
N GLU A 158 -2.11 -25.11 -15.11
CA GLU A 158 -1.01 -24.54 -14.34
C GLU A 158 0.24 -24.35 -15.21
N ILE A 159 0.49 -25.26 -16.17
CA ILE A 159 1.57 -25.14 -17.15
C ILE A 159 1.32 -23.93 -18.05
N ALA A 160 0.07 -23.73 -18.50
CA ALA A 160 -0.29 -22.58 -19.31
C ALA A 160 -0.12 -21.26 -18.55
N GLU A 161 -0.49 -21.22 -17.27
CA GLU A 161 -0.28 -20.06 -16.40
C GLU A 161 1.20 -19.74 -16.22
N SER A 162 2.04 -20.74 -15.92
CA SER A 162 3.48 -20.56 -15.77
C SER A 162 4.13 -20.04 -17.07
N LYS A 163 3.74 -20.57 -18.24
CA LYS A 163 4.19 -20.06 -19.56
C LYS A 163 3.76 -18.61 -19.81
N LYS A 164 2.55 -18.23 -19.38
CA LYS A 164 2.06 -16.84 -19.49
C LYS A 164 2.93 -15.90 -18.66
N ILE A 165 3.20 -16.24 -17.39
CA ILE A 165 4.06 -15.44 -16.50
C ILE A 165 5.48 -15.33 -17.07
N GLN A 166 6.04 -16.43 -17.60
CA GLN A 166 7.34 -16.42 -18.26
C GLN A 166 7.37 -15.43 -19.44
N SER A 167 6.32 -15.40 -20.26
CA SER A 167 6.23 -14.50 -21.42
C SER A 167 6.11 -13.03 -21.00
N GLU A 168 5.32 -12.75 -19.95
CA GLU A 168 5.16 -11.40 -19.39
C GLU A 168 6.46 -10.85 -18.81
N LEU A 169 7.23 -11.69 -18.10
CA LEU A 169 8.54 -11.34 -17.55
C LEU A 169 9.58 -11.17 -18.65
N ALA A 170 9.58 -12.04 -19.68
CA ALA A 170 10.52 -11.97 -20.79
C ALA A 170 10.37 -10.65 -21.56
N GLY A 171 9.13 -10.18 -21.77
CA GLY A 171 8.86 -8.86 -22.35
C GLY A 171 9.40 -7.68 -21.55
N LYS A 172 9.81 -7.91 -20.29
CA LYS A 172 10.41 -6.91 -19.39
C LYS A 172 11.89 -7.20 -19.08
N GLY A 173 12.52 -8.13 -19.82
CA GLY A 173 13.94 -8.45 -19.69
C GLY A 173 14.29 -9.38 -18.52
N VAL A 174 13.32 -10.12 -17.98
CA VAL A 174 13.52 -11.20 -17.00
C VAL A 174 13.14 -12.52 -17.66
N TYR A 175 14.10 -13.44 -17.76
CA TYR A 175 13.92 -14.69 -18.51
C TYR A 175 13.89 -15.88 -17.57
N ALA A 176 13.17 -16.95 -17.92
CA ALA A 176 13.35 -18.24 -17.29
C ALA A 176 14.36 -19.06 -18.09
N TYR A 177 15.24 -19.79 -17.41
CA TYR A 177 16.22 -20.66 -18.08
C TYR A 177 15.55 -21.73 -18.96
N LYS A 178 14.40 -22.24 -18.51
CA LYS A 178 13.64 -23.27 -19.21
C LYS A 178 12.14 -23.11 -18.94
N GLY A 179 11.33 -23.82 -19.72
CA GLY A 179 9.88 -23.85 -19.54
C GLY A 179 9.45 -24.53 -18.22
N PRO A 180 8.14 -24.50 -17.92
CA PRO A 180 7.58 -25.16 -16.74
C PRO A 180 7.77 -26.68 -16.78
N CYS A 181 7.73 -27.31 -15.61
CA CYS A 181 7.88 -28.74 -15.46
C CYS A 181 6.72 -29.48 -16.13
N GLU A 182 7.03 -30.45 -16.98
CA GLU A 182 6.05 -31.34 -17.60
C GLU A 182 5.77 -32.57 -16.70
N GLN A 183 4.84 -33.45 -17.09
CA GLN A 183 4.47 -34.60 -16.27
C GLN A 183 5.67 -35.50 -15.94
N GLY A 184 5.88 -35.75 -14.65
CA GLY A 184 6.99 -36.57 -14.13
C GLY A 184 8.33 -35.83 -14.00
N GLN A 185 8.39 -34.54 -14.33
CA GLN A 185 9.56 -33.69 -14.10
C GLN A 185 9.43 -32.92 -12.80
N THR A 186 10.46 -32.96 -11.98
CA THR A 186 10.57 -32.17 -10.75
C THR A 186 11.82 -31.30 -10.72
N THR A 187 12.72 -31.45 -11.69
CA THR A 187 13.99 -30.72 -11.79
C THR A 187 14.26 -30.37 -13.25
N GLN A 188 15.23 -29.47 -13.50
CA GLN A 188 15.58 -28.98 -14.85
C GLN A 188 14.41 -28.32 -15.60
N CYS A 189 13.59 -27.59 -14.87
CA CYS A 189 12.44 -26.82 -15.33
C CYS A 189 12.27 -25.62 -14.38
N VAL A 190 11.47 -24.63 -14.76
CA VAL A 190 11.20 -23.45 -13.92
C VAL A 190 9.71 -23.18 -13.88
N ASN A 191 9.11 -23.33 -12.71
CA ASN A 191 7.72 -23.01 -12.48
C ASN A 191 7.59 -21.60 -11.91
N LEU A 192 6.71 -20.78 -12.46
CA LEU A 192 6.45 -19.42 -11.98
C LEU A 192 5.00 -19.23 -11.53
N ASN A 193 4.12 -20.19 -11.78
CA ASN A 193 2.76 -20.18 -11.28
C ASN A 193 2.77 -20.27 -9.75
N GLY A 194 1.87 -19.53 -9.10
CA GLY A 194 1.82 -19.43 -7.65
C GLY A 194 2.95 -18.59 -7.03
N LEU A 195 3.86 -18.00 -7.83
CA LEU A 195 4.83 -17.05 -7.31
C LEU A 195 4.08 -15.78 -6.84
N PRO A 196 4.27 -15.34 -5.58
CA PRO A 196 3.54 -14.19 -5.06
C PRO A 196 3.98 -12.90 -5.75
N GLN A 197 3.08 -11.91 -5.74
CA GLN A 197 3.28 -10.65 -6.46
C GLN A 197 4.52 -9.87 -6.00
N ASN A 198 4.90 -9.96 -4.73
CA ASN A 198 6.12 -9.30 -4.23
C ASN A 198 7.40 -9.87 -4.86
N ALA A 199 7.47 -11.18 -5.13
CA ALA A 199 8.57 -11.77 -5.89
C ALA A 199 8.56 -11.35 -7.37
N ILE A 200 7.38 -11.28 -8.01
CA ILE A 200 7.26 -10.78 -9.40
C ILE A 200 7.71 -9.32 -9.50
N SER A 201 7.21 -8.44 -8.62
CA SER A 201 7.63 -7.03 -8.59
C SER A 201 9.11 -6.88 -8.19
N GLY A 202 9.59 -7.76 -7.31
CA GLY A 202 10.98 -7.85 -6.90
C GLY A 202 11.90 -8.15 -8.08
N LEU A 203 11.60 -9.17 -8.87
CA LEU A 203 12.33 -9.52 -10.10
C LEU A 203 12.42 -8.34 -11.08
N LEU A 204 11.28 -7.68 -11.33
CA LEU A 204 11.23 -6.50 -12.22
C LEU A 204 12.01 -5.31 -11.63
N GLY A 205 11.93 -5.11 -10.32
CA GLY A 205 12.70 -4.11 -9.59
C GLY A 205 14.20 -4.37 -9.67
N THR A 206 14.63 -5.62 -9.49
CA THR A 206 16.04 -6.03 -9.65
C THR A 206 16.50 -5.78 -11.08
N LYS A 207 15.72 -6.16 -12.10
CA LYS A 207 16.05 -5.89 -13.51
C LYS A 207 16.18 -4.39 -13.80
N LYS A 208 15.29 -3.57 -13.25
CA LYS A 208 15.37 -2.11 -13.39
C LYS A 208 16.60 -1.53 -12.68
N ALA A 209 16.92 -2.00 -11.48
CA ALA A 209 18.04 -1.51 -10.69
C ALA A 209 19.40 -1.92 -11.26
N CYS A 210 19.49 -3.11 -11.89
CA CYS A 210 20.73 -3.59 -12.49
C CYS A 210 21.01 -3.03 -13.89
N GLY A 211 20.08 -2.28 -14.48
CA GLY A 211 20.25 -1.70 -15.82
C GLY A 211 20.31 -2.78 -16.92
N ASP A 212 21.46 -2.91 -17.57
CA ASP A 212 21.66 -3.81 -18.73
C ASP A 212 21.87 -5.29 -18.35
N CYS A 213 21.78 -5.65 -17.07
CA CYS A 213 21.94 -7.04 -16.67
C CYS A 213 20.79 -7.92 -17.22
N SER A 214 21.11 -9.16 -17.58
CA SER A 214 20.10 -10.18 -17.86
C SER A 214 19.77 -10.92 -16.57
N ILE A 215 18.49 -10.90 -16.17
CA ILE A 215 18.00 -11.69 -15.05
C ILE A 215 17.49 -13.01 -15.63
N VAL A 216 18.10 -14.12 -15.23
CA VAL A 216 17.68 -15.46 -15.64
C VAL A 216 17.28 -16.25 -14.40
N ILE A 217 15.99 -16.56 -14.29
CA ILE A 217 15.42 -17.38 -13.24
C ILE A 217 15.81 -18.83 -13.52
N THR A 218 16.51 -19.44 -12.58
CA THR A 218 16.89 -20.85 -12.58
C THR A 218 16.01 -21.70 -11.68
N GLY A 219 15.26 -21.06 -10.78
CA GLY A 219 14.24 -21.72 -9.99
C GLY A 219 13.18 -20.78 -9.40
N GLY A 220 11.98 -21.29 -9.19
CA GLY A 220 10.79 -20.57 -8.72
C GLY A 220 9.93 -21.45 -7.81
N THR A 221 8.76 -21.86 -8.26
CA THR A 221 7.80 -22.66 -7.47
C THR A 221 7.92 -24.16 -7.72
N GLU A 222 8.90 -24.61 -8.51
CA GLU A 222 9.13 -26.04 -8.75
C GLU A 222 9.65 -26.77 -7.49
N GLY A 223 9.59 -28.09 -7.56
CA GLY A 223 10.15 -28.94 -6.50
C GLY A 223 11.67 -28.97 -6.53
N GLY A 224 12.29 -29.22 -5.39
CA GLY A 224 13.74 -29.39 -5.31
C GLY A 224 14.33 -29.20 -3.91
N HIS A 225 13.62 -28.48 -3.03
CA HIS A 225 14.01 -28.18 -1.64
C HIS A 225 12.88 -27.47 -0.87
N ALA A 226 13.00 -27.38 0.45
CA ALA A 226 11.92 -26.99 1.37
C ALA A 226 11.58 -25.49 1.41
N THR A 227 12.45 -24.62 0.87
CA THR A 227 12.27 -23.16 0.92
C THR A 227 11.48 -22.59 -0.25
N HIS A 228 11.23 -23.40 -1.29
CA HIS A 228 10.47 -23.04 -2.48
C HIS A 228 9.04 -23.57 -2.42
N GLY A 229 8.17 -22.94 -3.20
CA GLY A 229 6.79 -23.38 -3.36
C GLY A 229 5.83 -22.24 -3.65
N ALA A 230 4.59 -22.59 -3.96
CA ALA A 230 3.55 -21.61 -4.21
C ALA A 230 3.31 -20.73 -2.97
N GLY A 231 3.23 -19.42 -3.18
CA GLY A 231 3.09 -18.41 -2.12
C GLY A 231 4.41 -18.00 -1.45
N ALA A 232 5.51 -18.71 -1.67
CA ALA A 232 6.81 -18.31 -1.15
C ALA A 232 7.46 -17.25 -2.08
N PRO A 233 7.91 -16.09 -1.57
CA PRO A 233 8.51 -15.05 -2.39
C PRO A 233 9.99 -15.33 -2.70
N VAL A 234 10.28 -16.57 -3.09
CA VAL A 234 11.63 -17.13 -3.22
C VAL A 234 11.88 -17.54 -4.66
N VAL A 235 13.03 -17.13 -5.20
CA VAL A 235 13.46 -17.48 -6.56
C VAL A 235 14.97 -17.67 -6.60
N ASP A 236 15.43 -18.55 -7.47
CA ASP A 236 16.85 -18.74 -7.75
C ASP A 236 17.21 -18.01 -9.04
N LEU A 237 18.25 -17.19 -8.98
CA LEU A 237 18.76 -16.43 -10.11
C LEU A 237 20.13 -16.95 -10.53
N ARG A 238 20.31 -17.11 -11.85
CA ARG A 238 21.61 -17.42 -12.44
C ARG A 238 22.63 -16.34 -12.07
N PRO A 239 23.82 -16.72 -11.59
CA PRO A 239 24.89 -15.76 -11.39
C PRO A 239 25.45 -15.35 -12.75
N GLY A 240 25.76 -14.08 -12.89
CA GLY A 240 26.27 -13.53 -14.14
C GLY A 240 26.91 -12.17 -13.91
N GLY A 241 27.83 -11.78 -14.79
CA GLY A 241 28.64 -10.57 -14.60
C GLY A 241 27.83 -9.31 -14.29
N GLY A 242 26.68 -9.12 -14.95
CA GLY A 242 25.81 -7.97 -14.70
C GLY A 242 25.10 -8.01 -13.33
N LEU A 243 24.53 -9.16 -12.94
CA LEU A 243 23.87 -9.30 -11.64
C LEU A 243 24.89 -9.22 -10.50
N ASN A 244 26.04 -9.86 -10.66
CA ASN A 244 27.15 -9.84 -9.72
C ASN A 244 27.72 -8.43 -9.53
N ALA A 245 27.90 -7.68 -10.62
CA ALA A 245 28.32 -6.28 -10.56
C ALA A 245 27.30 -5.39 -9.84
N TYR A 246 26.00 -5.58 -10.13
CA TYR A 246 24.92 -4.90 -9.41
C TYR A 246 24.95 -5.16 -7.90
N LEU A 247 25.15 -6.42 -7.52
CA LEU A 247 25.29 -6.85 -6.12
C LEU A 247 26.65 -6.47 -5.50
N LYS A 248 27.54 -5.84 -6.27
CA LYS A 248 28.90 -5.45 -5.86
C LYS A 248 29.76 -6.64 -5.41
N VAL A 249 29.56 -7.81 -6.01
CA VAL A 249 30.31 -9.04 -5.74
C VAL A 249 30.67 -9.74 -7.04
N ASN A 250 31.95 -9.66 -7.46
CA ASN A 250 32.38 -10.23 -8.74
C ASN A 250 32.49 -11.77 -8.74
N ASN A 251 33.06 -12.33 -7.68
CA ASN A 251 33.29 -13.77 -7.51
C ASN A 251 32.68 -14.22 -6.17
N PRO A 252 31.35 -14.38 -6.10
CA PRO A 252 30.71 -14.82 -4.87
C PRO A 252 31.17 -16.23 -4.51
N VAL A 253 31.40 -16.45 -3.22
CA VAL A 253 31.66 -17.77 -2.64
C VAL A 253 30.41 -18.28 -1.95
N ASP A 254 30.32 -19.59 -1.75
CA ASP A 254 29.19 -20.22 -1.07
C ASP A 254 28.86 -19.53 0.27
N GLY A 255 27.57 -19.27 0.51
CA GLY A 255 27.08 -18.58 1.70
C GLY A 255 27.20 -17.04 1.67
N THR A 256 27.69 -16.43 0.58
CA THR A 256 27.74 -14.96 0.45
C THR A 256 26.33 -14.37 0.57
N LYS A 257 26.11 -13.45 1.53
CA LYS A 257 24.81 -12.80 1.74
C LYS A 257 24.84 -11.33 1.37
N ILE A 258 23.88 -10.90 0.57
CA ILE A 258 23.74 -9.51 0.13
C ILE A 258 22.30 -9.05 0.38
N PHE A 259 22.16 -7.82 0.86
CA PHE A 259 20.86 -7.20 1.11
C PHE A 259 20.69 -6.00 0.19
N THR A 260 19.56 -5.93 -0.49
CA THR A 260 19.18 -4.75 -1.27
C THR A 260 17.97 -4.08 -0.63
N SER A 261 17.89 -2.77 -0.75
CA SER A 261 16.70 -2.02 -0.38
C SER A 261 16.67 -0.68 -1.11
N PRO A 262 15.52 0.01 -1.19
CA PRO A 262 15.43 1.27 -1.94
C PRO A 262 16.40 2.34 -1.42
N ASN A 263 16.66 2.34 -0.11
CA ASN A 263 17.50 3.30 0.60
C ASN A 263 18.82 2.67 1.10
N GLY A 264 19.16 1.48 0.63
CA GLY A 264 20.32 0.71 1.10
C GLY A 264 21.62 1.04 0.37
N ALA A 265 22.72 0.45 0.85
CA ALA A 265 24.04 0.54 0.21
C ALA A 265 24.06 -0.02 -1.22
N ILE A 266 23.17 -0.98 -1.51
CA ILE A 266 22.84 -1.45 -2.86
C ILE A 266 21.36 -1.15 -3.07
N LYS A 267 21.08 -0.22 -3.99
CA LYS A 267 19.73 0.26 -4.28
C LYS A 267 18.95 -0.79 -5.06
N GLY A 268 17.73 -1.09 -4.65
CA GLY A 268 16.89 -2.08 -5.33
C GLY A 268 15.63 -2.43 -4.55
N PRO A 269 14.88 -3.44 -4.98
CA PRO A 269 13.79 -4.01 -4.17
C PRO A 269 14.35 -4.51 -2.83
N ARG A 270 13.48 -4.63 -1.81
CA ARG A 270 13.86 -5.28 -0.56
C ARG A 270 14.04 -6.77 -0.80
N ALA A 271 15.29 -7.24 -0.75
CA ALA A 271 15.60 -8.64 -1.00
C ALA A 271 16.88 -9.07 -0.28
N THR A 272 16.89 -10.35 0.08
CA THR A 272 18.09 -11.05 0.58
C THR A 272 18.56 -12.02 -0.48
N TYR A 273 19.81 -11.90 -0.91
CA TYR A 273 20.47 -12.79 -1.84
C TYR A 273 21.47 -13.64 -1.06
N VAL A 274 21.40 -14.96 -1.21
CA VAL A 274 22.38 -15.90 -0.65
C VAL A 274 22.97 -16.66 -1.83
N TYR A 275 24.29 -16.60 -2.01
CA TYR A 275 24.95 -17.37 -3.05
C TYR A 275 25.11 -18.82 -2.60
N GLU A 276 24.59 -19.75 -3.38
CA GLU A 276 24.70 -21.18 -3.13
C GLU A 276 25.38 -21.85 -4.33
N THR A 277 26.37 -22.69 -4.05
CA THR A 277 27.05 -23.53 -5.04
C THR A 277 26.37 -24.89 -5.14
N ALA A 278 26.76 -25.70 -6.14
CA ALA A 278 26.25 -27.07 -6.23
C ALA A 278 26.60 -27.84 -4.94
N GLY A 279 25.59 -28.39 -4.27
CA GLY A 279 25.75 -29.04 -2.97
C GLY A 279 26.08 -28.13 -1.77
N GLY A 280 26.14 -26.80 -1.95
CA GLY A 280 26.54 -25.85 -0.91
C GLY A 280 25.47 -25.50 0.13
N ASN A 281 24.20 -25.78 -0.16
CA ASN A 281 23.12 -25.54 0.80
C ASN A 281 23.12 -26.59 1.91
N SER A 282 22.47 -26.28 3.05
CA SER A 282 22.41 -27.15 4.24
C SER A 282 21.85 -28.56 4.00
N GLN A 283 21.27 -28.83 2.82
CA GLN A 283 20.68 -30.11 2.42
C GLN A 283 21.45 -30.79 1.27
N GLY A 284 22.47 -30.15 0.68
CA GLY A 284 23.26 -30.66 -0.43
C GLY A 284 22.52 -30.84 -1.76
N THR A 285 21.34 -30.25 -1.94
CA THR A 285 20.44 -30.52 -3.08
C THR A 285 20.58 -29.57 -4.27
N SER A 286 21.33 -28.47 -4.10
CA SER A 286 21.55 -27.49 -5.17
C SER A 286 22.25 -28.15 -6.37
N THR A 287 21.61 -28.10 -7.54
CA THR A 287 22.12 -28.71 -8.78
C THR A 287 23.13 -27.82 -9.53
N GLY A 288 23.37 -26.59 -9.06
CA GLY A 288 24.24 -25.62 -9.73
C GLY A 288 24.35 -24.30 -8.97
N ALA A 289 25.36 -23.50 -9.30
CA ALA A 289 25.57 -22.22 -8.65
C ALA A 289 24.46 -21.20 -8.97
N HIS A 290 23.88 -20.58 -7.95
CA HIS A 290 22.80 -19.62 -8.06
C HIS A 290 22.77 -18.63 -6.90
N TRP A 291 22.08 -17.52 -7.10
CA TRP A 291 21.65 -16.64 -6.02
C TRP A 291 20.26 -17.08 -5.59
N HIS A 292 20.14 -17.58 -4.36
CA HIS A 292 18.88 -17.83 -3.70
C HIS A 292 18.34 -16.50 -3.16
N VAL A 293 17.22 -16.03 -3.72
CA VAL A 293 16.70 -14.69 -3.48
C VAL A 293 15.35 -14.75 -2.78
N ILE A 294 15.23 -14.04 -1.67
CA ILE A 294 13.99 -13.87 -0.92
C ILE A 294 13.56 -12.41 -1.03
N TYR A 295 12.45 -12.15 -1.69
CA TYR A 295 11.84 -10.82 -1.81
C TYR A 295 10.88 -10.53 -0.65
N GLN A 296 10.85 -9.27 -0.20
CA GLN A 296 9.98 -8.79 0.87
C GLN A 296 8.84 -7.94 0.30
#